data_AF-A0A1A2N291-F1
#
_entry.id   AF-A0A1A2N291-F1
#
_cell.length_a   1.000
_cell.length_b   1.000
_cell.length_c   1.000
_cell.angle_alpha   90.00
_cell.angle_beta   90.00
_cell.angle_gamma   90.00
#
_symmetry.space_group_name_H-M   'P 1'
#
loop_
_entity.id
_entity.type
_entity.pdbx_description
1 polymer ?
#
loop_
_entity_poly.entity_id
_entity_poly.type
_entity_poly.pdbx_seq_one_letter_code
_entity_poly.pdbx_strand_id
1 'polypeptide(L)'
;MTGSGFSRMQRMDFDALYRGESPGEGIPPMATPPWDTKAPKDSVVAWHDGGWIHGEVLDIGCGLGDNAIYLARNGFGVTGLDISPAALLTAQRRANDAGADVTFAVADSTNLEGYSDAFDTVIDSGMFHCLDDDGKRSYAAAVHRATRPGATLLMSCFSDANAPDERWPRPAVSEQTLRDVLGGAGWDIESLQPATMRREVDGAEVEMAFWYVRARRR
;
A
#
# COMPACT_ATOMS: atom_id res chain seq x y z
N MET A 1 20.07 29.03 20.78
CA MET A 1 19.53 27.72 21.18
C MET A 1 18.20 27.95 21.88
N THR A 2 17.11 27.74 21.17
CA THR A 2 15.74 27.57 21.72
C THR A 2 15.03 26.63 20.75
N GLY A 3 14.50 25.55 21.29
CA GLY A 3 14.27 24.29 20.58
C GLY A 3 13.20 24.34 19.50
N SER A 4 13.56 23.77 18.35
CA SER A 4 12.66 23.31 17.31
C SER A 4 11.83 22.15 17.88
N GLY A 5 10.61 22.45 18.30
CA GLY A 5 9.59 21.47 18.70
C GLY A 5 8.96 20.80 17.48
N PHE A 6 9.75 20.11 16.66
CA PHE A 6 9.24 19.08 15.76
C PHE A 6 9.50 17.72 16.42
N SER A 7 8.67 17.39 17.41
CA SER A 7 8.69 16.07 18.03
C SER A 7 7.93 15.09 17.14
N ARG A 8 8.69 14.21 16.47
CA ARG A 8 8.31 12.88 15.99
C ARG A 8 6.83 12.52 16.20
N MET A 9 6.03 12.64 15.14
CA MET A 9 4.93 11.70 14.97
C MET A 9 5.61 10.32 14.84
N GLN A 10 5.57 9.51 15.90
CA GLN A 10 6.21 8.20 15.86
C GLN A 10 5.58 7.41 14.70
N ARG A 11 6.40 6.99 13.72
CA ARG A 11 5.95 6.08 12.66
C ARG A 11 5.33 4.85 13.34
N MET A 12 4.14 4.47 12.90
CA MET A 12 3.46 3.27 13.40
C MET A 12 4.35 2.04 13.15
N ASP A 13 4.61 1.26 14.20
CA ASP A 13 5.31 -0.01 14.09
C ASP A 13 4.33 -1.07 13.59
N PHE A 14 4.27 -1.23 12.27
CA PHE A 14 3.42 -2.23 11.63
C PHE A 14 3.81 -3.66 12.01
N ASP A 15 5.08 -3.94 12.31
CA ASP A 15 5.51 -5.28 12.67
C ASP A 15 5.02 -5.67 14.06
N ALA A 16 5.08 -4.74 15.03
CA ALA A 16 4.40 -4.88 16.31
C ALA A 16 2.89 -5.06 16.12
N LEU A 17 2.26 -4.27 15.25
CA LEU A 17 0.82 -4.40 14.96
C LEU A 17 0.45 -5.80 14.47
N TYR A 18 1.22 -6.36 13.54
CA TYR A 18 0.96 -7.71 13.01
C TYR A 18 1.25 -8.83 14.01
N ARG A 19 2.03 -8.58 15.06
CA ARG A 19 2.16 -9.47 16.23
C ARG A 19 1.03 -9.33 17.25
N GLY A 20 0.11 -8.39 17.05
CA GLY A 20 -0.96 -8.07 18.01
C GLY A 20 -0.47 -7.23 19.18
N GLU A 21 0.66 -6.54 19.03
CA GLU A 21 1.23 -5.63 20.01
C GLU A 21 0.77 -4.18 19.73
N SER A 22 1.02 -3.29 20.68
CA SER A 22 0.78 -1.86 20.48
C SER A 22 1.79 -1.31 19.47
N PRO A 23 1.35 -0.63 18.40
CA PRO A 23 2.26 -0.16 17.35
C PRO A 23 2.80 1.26 17.60
N GLY A 24 2.51 1.85 18.76
CA GLY A 24 2.92 3.21 19.09
C GLY A 24 2.24 3.74 20.34
N GLU A 25 2.81 4.81 20.90
CA GLU A 25 2.26 5.48 22.08
C GLU A 25 0.81 5.93 21.85
N GLY A 26 -0.09 5.57 22.76
CA GLY A 26 -1.52 5.90 22.68
C GLY A 26 -2.33 5.02 21.70
N ILE A 27 -1.70 4.08 20.99
CA ILE A 27 -2.38 3.17 20.07
C ILE A 27 -2.51 1.79 20.72
N PRO A 28 -3.74 1.29 20.99
CA PRO A 28 -3.92 0.00 21.65
C PRO A 28 -3.51 -1.18 20.74
N PRO A 29 -3.10 -2.33 21.32
CA PRO A 29 -2.89 -3.55 20.55
C PRO A 29 -4.21 -4.00 19.89
N MET A 30 -4.11 -4.63 18.72
CA MET A 30 -5.27 -5.19 18.02
C MET A 30 -5.04 -6.64 17.64
N ALA A 31 -6.03 -7.49 17.88
CA ALA A 31 -5.99 -8.89 17.45
C ALA A 31 -6.06 -9.04 15.93
N THR A 32 -6.67 -8.08 15.22
CA THR A 32 -6.80 -8.10 13.76
C THR A 32 -6.74 -6.67 13.23
N PRO A 33 -5.81 -6.34 12.33
CA PRO A 33 -5.77 -5.03 11.70
C PRO A 33 -7.05 -4.73 10.92
N PRO A 34 -7.55 -3.49 10.88
CA PRO A 34 -8.81 -3.15 10.21
C PRO A 34 -8.77 -3.34 8.68
N TRP A 35 -7.57 -3.47 8.10
CA TRP A 35 -7.39 -3.81 6.69
C TRP A 35 -7.29 -5.32 6.42
N ASP A 36 -7.27 -6.19 7.42
CA ASP A 36 -7.19 -7.65 7.22
C ASP A 36 -8.58 -8.25 6.94
N THR A 37 -9.04 -8.10 5.70
CA THR A 37 -10.39 -8.55 5.26
C THR A 37 -10.45 -10.03 4.88
N LYS A 38 -9.31 -10.75 4.84
CA LYS A 38 -9.20 -12.13 4.33
C LYS A 38 -9.67 -12.29 2.87
N ALA A 39 -9.63 -11.19 2.13
CA ALA A 39 -10.16 -11.08 0.77
C ALA A 39 -9.41 -9.96 0.04
N PRO A 40 -9.23 -10.07 -1.29
CA PRO A 40 -8.64 -8.98 -2.07
C PRO A 40 -9.48 -7.72 -1.94
N LYS A 41 -8.86 -6.56 -2.12
CA LYS A 41 -9.60 -5.29 -2.15
C LYS A 41 -10.42 -5.19 -3.42
N ASP A 42 -11.63 -4.63 -3.29
CA ASP A 42 -12.52 -4.38 -4.43
C ASP A 42 -11.84 -3.57 -5.54
N SER A 43 -10.96 -2.63 -5.17
CA SER A 43 -10.17 -1.88 -6.15
C SER A 43 -9.25 -2.79 -6.97
N VAL A 44 -8.59 -3.77 -6.33
CA VAL A 44 -7.69 -4.72 -7.00
C VAL A 44 -8.47 -5.67 -7.91
N VAL A 45 -9.64 -6.14 -7.46
CA VAL A 45 -10.54 -6.94 -8.29
C VAL A 45 -11.01 -6.13 -9.51
N ALA A 46 -11.43 -4.88 -9.30
CA ALA A 46 -11.86 -4.01 -10.40
C ALA A 46 -10.73 -3.69 -11.39
N TRP A 47 -9.49 -3.49 -10.92
CA TRP A 47 -8.35 -3.27 -11.81
C TRP A 47 -7.95 -4.52 -12.60
N HIS A 48 -8.04 -5.69 -11.98
CA HIS A 48 -7.89 -6.97 -12.66
C HIS A 48 -8.93 -7.14 -13.77
N ASP A 49 -10.22 -6.99 -13.43
CA ASP A 49 -11.33 -7.19 -14.36
C ASP A 49 -11.34 -6.12 -15.47
N GLY A 50 -10.82 -4.93 -15.18
CA GLY A 50 -10.61 -3.85 -16.14
C GLY A 50 -9.42 -4.08 -17.09
N GLY A 51 -8.64 -5.14 -16.91
CA GLY A 51 -7.48 -5.47 -17.74
C GLY A 51 -6.30 -4.53 -17.55
N TRP A 52 -6.18 -3.90 -16.37
CA TRP A 52 -5.09 -2.96 -16.08
C TRP A 52 -3.89 -3.62 -15.39
N ILE A 53 -4.02 -4.88 -14.99
CA ILE A 53 -2.95 -5.70 -14.41
C ILE A 53 -2.40 -6.62 -15.49
N HIS A 54 -1.09 -6.58 -15.69
CA HIS A 54 -0.38 -7.36 -16.70
C HIS A 54 1.06 -7.67 -16.27
N GLY A 55 1.63 -8.72 -16.86
CA GLY A 55 3.03 -9.13 -16.68
C GLY A 55 3.38 -9.51 -15.23
N GLU A 56 4.62 -9.20 -14.84
CA GLU A 56 5.13 -9.41 -13.48
C GLU A 56 4.57 -8.33 -12.54
N VAL A 57 3.92 -8.76 -11.46
CA VAL A 57 3.21 -7.87 -10.54
C VAL A 57 3.96 -7.71 -9.22
N LEU A 58 4.14 -6.47 -8.80
CA LEU A 58 4.56 -6.11 -7.44
C LEU A 58 3.34 -5.68 -6.61
N ASP A 59 3.06 -6.36 -5.51
CA ASP A 59 2.16 -5.90 -4.45
C ASP A 59 3.01 -5.24 -3.36
N ILE A 60 3.08 -3.91 -3.34
CA ILE A 60 3.97 -3.14 -2.46
C ILE A 60 3.24 -2.71 -1.18
N GLY A 61 3.77 -3.14 -0.02
CA GLY A 61 3.03 -3.11 1.23
C GLY A 61 1.94 -4.16 1.28
N CYS A 62 2.26 -5.39 0.83
CA CYS A 62 1.29 -6.47 0.66
C CYS A 62 0.64 -6.94 1.98
N GLY A 63 1.22 -6.58 3.13
CA GLY A 63 0.75 -6.98 4.45
C GLY A 63 0.59 -8.49 4.57
N LEU A 64 -0.66 -8.94 4.74
CA LEU A 64 -1.00 -10.34 4.95
C LEU A 64 -1.26 -11.09 3.63
N GLY A 65 -1.03 -10.44 2.48
CA GLY A 65 -0.92 -11.07 1.16
C GLY A 65 -2.22 -11.31 0.40
N ASP A 66 -3.38 -10.86 0.90
CA ASP A 66 -4.68 -11.19 0.29
C ASP A 66 -4.79 -10.76 -1.19
N ASN A 67 -4.25 -9.59 -1.56
CA ASN A 67 -4.20 -9.12 -2.95
C ASN A 67 -3.25 -9.96 -3.78
N ALA A 68 -2.01 -10.15 -3.31
CA ALA A 68 -1.01 -10.96 -3.99
C ALA A 68 -1.48 -12.40 -4.27
N ILE A 69 -2.10 -13.04 -3.28
CA ILE A 69 -2.67 -14.39 -3.39
C ILE A 69 -3.78 -14.43 -4.43
N TYR A 70 -4.68 -13.45 -4.42
CA TYR A 70 -5.73 -13.34 -5.42
C TYR A 70 -5.16 -13.24 -6.84
N LEU A 71 -4.18 -12.37 -7.07
CA LEU A 71 -3.58 -12.19 -8.39
C LEU A 71 -2.82 -13.43 -8.83
N ALA A 72 -2.03 -14.07 -7.96
CA ALA A 72 -1.33 -15.31 -8.30
C ALA A 72 -2.29 -16.44 -8.70
N ARG A 73 -3.43 -16.57 -8.00
CA ARG A 73 -4.48 -17.55 -8.36
C ARG A 73 -5.17 -17.24 -9.68
N ASN A 74 -5.08 -16.00 -10.17
CA ASN A 74 -5.56 -15.58 -11.48
C ASN A 74 -4.46 -15.60 -12.56
N GLY A 75 -3.30 -16.22 -12.28
CA GLY A 75 -2.28 -16.53 -13.27
C GLY A 75 -1.19 -15.49 -13.44
N PHE A 76 -1.09 -14.49 -12.56
CA PHE A 76 0.01 -13.52 -12.57
C PHE A 76 1.24 -14.06 -11.81
N GLY A 77 2.44 -13.70 -12.27
CA GLY A 77 3.65 -13.79 -11.46
C GLY A 77 3.64 -12.66 -10.45
N VAL A 78 3.62 -12.97 -9.15
CA VAL A 78 3.44 -11.96 -8.10
C VAL A 78 4.60 -11.99 -7.10
N THR A 79 5.17 -10.80 -6.86
CA THR A 79 6.05 -10.53 -5.73
C THR A 79 5.32 -9.64 -4.72
N GLY A 80 5.14 -10.11 -3.49
CA GLY A 80 4.61 -9.33 -2.37
C GLY A 80 5.74 -8.82 -1.49
N LEU A 81 5.85 -7.50 -1.33
CA LEU A 81 6.86 -6.88 -0.48
C LEU A 81 6.21 -6.16 0.70
N ASP A 82 6.77 -6.31 1.89
CA ASP A 82 6.34 -5.59 3.09
C ASP A 82 7.53 -5.32 4.02
N ILE A 83 7.43 -4.30 4.86
CA ILE A 83 8.46 -3.98 5.85
C ILE A 83 8.40 -4.94 7.05
N SER A 84 7.26 -5.59 7.29
CA SER A 84 7.01 -6.45 8.45
C SER A 84 7.29 -7.93 8.15
N PRO A 85 8.32 -8.54 8.78
CA PRO A 85 8.50 -9.98 8.77
C PRO A 85 7.28 -10.74 9.32
N ALA A 86 6.61 -10.22 10.35
CA ALA A 86 5.42 -10.87 10.94
C ALA A 86 4.24 -10.94 9.94
N ALA A 87 4.04 -9.90 9.13
CA ALA A 87 3.04 -9.89 8.07
C ALA A 87 3.33 -10.97 7.03
N LEU A 88 4.58 -11.02 6.54
CA LEU A 88 5.01 -11.94 5.50
C LEU A 88 4.97 -13.40 5.94
N LEU A 89 5.29 -13.70 7.21
CA LEU A 89 5.10 -15.05 7.75
C LEU A 89 3.64 -15.52 7.69
N THR A 90 2.70 -14.60 7.84
CA THR A 90 1.27 -14.90 7.72
C THR A 90 0.85 -14.95 6.25
N ALA A 91 1.35 -14.05 5.41
CA ALA A 91 1.12 -14.05 3.97
C ALA A 91 1.55 -15.36 3.31
N GLN A 92 2.76 -15.85 3.63
CA GLN A 92 3.28 -17.12 3.13
C GLN A 92 2.40 -18.31 3.55
N ARG A 93 1.93 -18.33 4.81
CA ARG A 93 1.02 -19.38 5.28
C ARG A 93 -0.30 -19.36 4.50
N ARG A 94 -0.91 -18.18 4.34
CA ARG A 94 -2.16 -18.04 3.56
C ARG A 94 -1.99 -18.43 2.10
N ALA A 95 -0.86 -18.08 1.48
CA ALA A 95 -0.57 -18.46 0.11
C ALA A 95 -0.45 -19.98 -0.04
N ASN A 96 0.27 -20.63 0.88
CA ASN A 96 0.39 -22.10 0.91
C ASN A 96 -0.99 -22.76 1.09
N ASP A 97 -1.80 -22.28 2.03
CA ASP A 97 -3.15 -22.80 2.27
C ASP A 97 -4.07 -22.61 1.06
N ALA A 98 -3.89 -21.53 0.31
CA ALA A 98 -4.63 -21.22 -0.90
C ALA A 98 -4.09 -21.89 -2.17
N GLY A 99 -2.95 -22.60 -2.09
CA GLY A 99 -2.25 -23.17 -3.24
C GLY A 99 -1.79 -22.11 -4.25
N ALA A 100 -1.44 -20.91 -3.78
CA ALA A 100 -1.00 -19.79 -4.59
C ALA A 100 0.52 -19.65 -4.55
N ASP A 101 1.16 -19.51 -5.72
CA ASP A 101 2.60 -19.27 -5.84
C ASP A 101 2.88 -17.77 -5.85
N VAL A 102 3.36 -17.25 -4.71
CA VAL A 102 3.71 -15.84 -4.52
C VAL A 102 5.11 -15.76 -3.92
N THR A 103 5.97 -14.91 -4.49
CA THR A 103 7.26 -14.61 -3.89
C THR A 103 7.09 -13.51 -2.84
N PHE A 104 7.31 -13.82 -1.56
CA PHE A 104 7.29 -12.84 -0.48
C PHE A 104 8.70 -12.49 -0.01
N ALA A 105 8.98 -11.20 0.19
CA ALA A 105 10.26 -10.74 0.74
C ALA A 105 10.11 -9.47 1.57
N VAL A 106 10.96 -9.34 2.60
CA VAL A 106 11.05 -8.11 3.39
C VAL A 106 11.74 -7.04 2.55
N ALA A 107 11.11 -5.88 2.40
CA ALA A 107 11.71 -4.75 1.70
C ALA A 107 11.19 -3.40 2.21
N ASP A 108 12.08 -2.40 2.18
CA ASP A 108 11.71 -0.99 2.36
C ASP A 108 11.18 -0.44 1.03
N SER A 109 9.92 -0.02 1.01
CA SER A 109 9.24 0.52 -0.18
C SER A 109 9.84 1.83 -0.68
N THR A 110 10.62 2.52 0.16
CA THR A 110 11.32 3.77 -0.19
C THR A 110 12.68 3.53 -0.83
N ASN A 111 13.21 2.30 -0.74
CA ASN A 111 14.50 1.93 -1.32
C ASN A 111 14.35 0.90 -2.43
N LEU A 112 13.63 -0.22 -2.24
CA LEU A 112 13.50 -1.33 -3.20
C LEU A 112 14.84 -1.80 -3.81
N GLU A 113 15.85 -1.96 -2.95
CA GLU A 113 17.15 -2.47 -3.35
C GLU A 113 17.03 -3.90 -3.91
N GLY A 114 17.81 -4.20 -4.95
CA GLY A 114 17.75 -5.50 -5.65
C GLY A 114 16.67 -5.59 -6.74
N TYR A 115 15.78 -4.61 -6.85
CA TYR A 115 14.78 -4.55 -7.91
C TYR A 115 15.09 -3.41 -8.90
N SER A 116 15.22 -3.75 -10.18
CA SER A 116 15.37 -2.83 -11.31
C SER A 116 14.70 -3.43 -12.53
N ASP A 117 13.81 -2.68 -13.18
CA ASP A 117 13.10 -3.12 -14.40
C ASP A 117 12.52 -4.55 -14.29
N ALA A 118 11.96 -4.88 -13.11
CA ALA A 118 11.53 -6.21 -12.73
C ALA A 118 10.01 -6.41 -12.90
N PHE A 119 9.23 -5.33 -12.80
CA PHE A 119 7.76 -5.41 -12.73
C PHE A 119 7.09 -4.64 -13.86
N ASP A 120 5.99 -5.18 -14.37
CA ASP A 120 5.14 -4.57 -15.40
C ASP A 120 3.92 -3.89 -14.78
N THR A 121 3.47 -4.37 -13.60
CA THR A 121 2.40 -3.75 -12.83
C THR A 121 2.79 -3.61 -11.35
N VAL A 122 2.42 -2.49 -10.73
CA VAL A 122 2.53 -2.27 -9.29
C VAL A 122 1.16 -2.02 -8.70
N ILE A 123 0.84 -2.76 -7.65
CA ILE A 123 -0.34 -2.58 -6.82
C ILE A 123 0.10 -1.96 -5.49
N ASP A 124 -0.41 -0.79 -5.17
CA ASP A 124 -0.30 -0.18 -3.84
C ASP A 124 -1.70 -0.04 -3.25
N SER A 125 -1.98 -0.82 -2.21
CA SER A 125 -3.28 -0.82 -1.54
C SER A 125 -3.14 -0.34 -0.10
N GLY A 126 -3.02 0.97 0.07
CA GLY A 126 -2.97 1.61 1.38
C GLY A 126 -1.58 1.65 2.01
N MET A 127 -0.52 1.68 1.20
CA MET A 127 0.86 1.80 1.70
C MET A 127 1.40 3.22 1.53
N PHE A 128 1.26 3.82 0.34
CA PHE A 128 1.82 5.15 0.04
C PHE A 128 1.48 6.23 1.08
N HIS A 129 0.24 6.24 1.57
CA HIS A 129 -0.21 7.25 2.53
C HIS A 129 0.45 7.09 3.92
N CYS A 130 1.02 5.94 4.24
CA CYS A 130 1.72 5.70 5.51
C CYS A 130 3.08 6.41 5.60
N LEU A 131 3.56 6.96 4.48
CA LEU A 131 4.87 7.62 4.38
C LEU A 131 4.77 9.12 4.68
N ASP A 132 5.80 9.66 5.32
CA ASP A 132 6.03 11.11 5.37
C ASP A 132 6.42 11.66 3.97
N ASP A 133 6.56 12.97 3.84
CA ASP A 133 6.73 13.60 2.53
C ASP A 133 8.04 13.22 1.84
N ASP A 134 9.12 13.01 2.60
CA ASP A 134 10.39 12.50 2.07
C ASP A 134 10.26 11.02 1.64
N GLY A 135 9.56 10.22 2.45
CA GLY A 135 9.24 8.83 2.15
C GLY A 135 8.41 8.69 0.88
N LYS A 136 7.37 9.52 0.69
CA LYS A 136 6.55 9.54 -0.52
C LYS A 136 7.38 9.78 -1.78
N ARG A 137 8.30 10.75 -1.75
CA ARG A 137 9.23 11.03 -2.86
C ARG A 137 10.17 9.86 -3.14
N SER A 138 10.74 9.29 -2.07
CA SER A 138 11.67 8.16 -2.17
C SER A 138 10.99 6.91 -2.72
N TYR A 139 9.77 6.62 -2.24
CA TYR A 139 8.90 5.58 -2.77
C TYR A 139 8.65 5.74 -4.26
N ALA A 140 8.21 6.92 -4.71
CA ALA A 140 7.84 7.11 -6.10
C ALA A 140 9.03 6.87 -7.05
N ALA A 141 10.23 7.29 -6.64
CA ALA A 141 11.47 7.04 -7.37
C ALA A 141 11.90 5.55 -7.31
N ALA A 142 11.77 4.90 -6.16
CA ALA A 142 12.12 3.49 -5.98
C ALA A 142 11.22 2.58 -6.83
N VAL A 143 9.91 2.80 -6.78
CA VAL A 143 8.94 2.04 -7.59
C VAL A 143 9.16 2.31 -9.08
N HIS A 144 9.42 3.55 -9.48
CA HIS A 144 9.76 3.87 -10.87
C HIS A 144 10.97 3.06 -11.35
N ARG A 145 12.05 2.98 -10.55
CA ARG A 145 13.24 2.19 -10.90
C ARG A 145 12.97 0.68 -10.92
N ALA A 146 12.16 0.17 -10.00
CA ALA A 146 11.85 -1.25 -9.89
C ALA A 146 10.97 -1.78 -11.04
N THR A 147 10.21 -0.91 -11.69
CA THR A 147 9.31 -1.28 -12.81
C THR A 147 9.97 -1.15 -14.16
N ARG A 148 9.46 -1.80 -15.22
CA ARG A 148 9.94 -1.68 -16.62
C ARG A 148 9.38 -0.43 -17.31
N PRO A 149 10.01 0.07 -18.40
CA PRO A 149 9.43 1.17 -19.17
C PRO A 149 8.02 0.80 -19.65
N GLY A 150 7.06 1.72 -19.49
CA GLY A 150 5.67 1.48 -19.84
C GLY A 150 4.86 0.67 -18.81
N ALA A 151 5.43 0.33 -17.65
CA ALA A 151 4.72 -0.32 -16.55
C ALA A 151 3.58 0.53 -15.98
N THR A 152 2.63 -0.13 -15.33
CA THR A 152 1.43 0.48 -14.75
C THR A 152 1.51 0.51 -13.22
N LEU A 153 1.30 1.67 -12.62
CA LEU A 153 1.09 1.84 -11.18
C LEU A 153 -0.41 2.00 -10.91
N LEU A 154 -0.95 1.14 -10.06
CA LEU A 154 -2.33 1.17 -9.58
C LEU A 154 -2.30 1.37 -8.07
N MET A 155 -2.84 2.48 -7.60
CA MET A 155 -2.75 2.87 -6.20
C MET A 155 -4.13 3.21 -5.62
N SER A 156 -4.37 2.74 -4.40
CA SER A 156 -5.45 3.20 -3.53
C SER A 156 -4.84 3.78 -2.26
N CYS A 157 -5.07 5.06 -1.98
CA CYS A 157 -4.55 5.71 -0.79
C CYS A 157 -5.57 6.66 -0.16
N PHE A 158 -5.48 6.94 1.14
CA PHE A 158 -6.44 7.81 1.81
C PHE A 158 -6.39 9.23 1.24
N SER A 159 -7.57 9.77 0.97
CA SER A 159 -7.75 11.17 0.56
C SER A 159 -7.81 12.09 1.78
N ASP A 160 -7.34 13.32 1.61
CA ASP A 160 -7.51 14.46 2.52
C ASP A 160 -8.97 14.94 2.65
N ALA A 161 -9.90 14.35 1.91
CA ALA A 161 -11.34 14.48 2.16
C ALA A 161 -11.82 13.72 3.41
N ASN A 162 -11.00 12.82 3.98
CA ASN A 162 -11.35 12.16 5.24
C ASN A 162 -11.33 13.15 6.42
N ALA A 163 -12.33 13.05 7.29
CA ALA A 163 -12.27 13.70 8.59
C ALA A 163 -11.10 13.12 9.42
N PRO A 164 -10.44 13.94 10.27
CA PRO A 164 -9.46 13.46 11.23
C PRO A 164 -10.06 12.36 12.11
N ASP A 165 -9.22 11.40 12.49
CA ASP A 165 -9.57 10.34 13.42
C ASP A 165 -8.61 10.37 14.60
N GLU A 166 -9.15 10.73 15.76
CA GLU A 166 -8.38 10.85 17.00
C GLU A 166 -8.04 9.48 17.60
N ARG A 167 -8.68 8.40 17.14
CA ARG A 167 -8.47 7.03 17.65
C ARG A 167 -7.46 6.26 16.81
N TRP A 168 -7.47 6.45 15.50
CA TRP A 168 -6.57 5.77 14.57
C TRP A 168 -5.93 6.74 13.60
N PRO A 169 -4.59 6.77 13.49
CA PRO A 169 -3.93 7.59 12.48
C PRO A 169 -4.47 7.26 11.09
N ARG A 170 -5.04 8.26 10.42
CA ARG A 170 -5.40 8.22 9.01
C ARG A 170 -4.57 9.26 8.27
N PRO A 171 -3.30 8.96 7.95
CA PRO A 171 -2.50 9.89 7.20
C PRO A 171 -3.13 10.03 5.82
N ALA A 172 -3.41 11.27 5.44
CA ALA A 172 -4.18 11.59 4.26
C ALA A 172 -3.30 12.28 3.20
N VAL A 173 -3.66 12.11 1.94
CA VAL A 173 -2.90 12.60 0.80
C VAL A 173 -3.78 13.51 -0.05
N SER A 174 -3.27 14.69 -0.39
CA SER A 174 -3.94 15.59 -1.33
C SER A 174 -3.72 15.16 -2.78
N GLU A 175 -4.65 15.53 -3.66
CA GLU A 175 -4.49 15.36 -5.10
C GLU A 175 -3.18 16.02 -5.59
N GLN A 176 -2.88 17.22 -5.09
CA GLN A 176 -1.67 17.96 -5.46
C GLN A 176 -0.40 17.18 -5.08
N THR A 177 -0.36 16.59 -3.88
CA THR A 177 0.76 15.74 -3.44
C THR A 177 0.97 14.56 -4.39
N LEU A 178 -0.11 13.89 -4.83
CA LEU A 178 -0.01 12.78 -5.78
C LEU A 178 0.58 13.24 -7.12
N ARG A 179 0.09 14.36 -7.65
CA ARG A 179 0.55 14.93 -8.92
C ARG A 179 2.03 15.33 -8.86
N ASP A 180 2.44 16.00 -7.80
CA ASP A 180 3.83 16.47 -7.64
C ASP A 180 4.80 15.31 -7.42
N VAL A 181 4.46 14.38 -6.53
CA VAL A 181 5.34 13.26 -6.17
C VAL A 181 5.48 12.26 -7.32
N LEU A 182 4.36 11.81 -7.89
CA LEU A 182 4.40 10.81 -8.97
C LEU A 182 4.94 11.45 -10.27
N GLY A 183 4.45 12.65 -10.61
CA GLY A 183 4.89 13.37 -11.80
C GLY A 183 6.38 13.71 -11.77
N GLY A 184 6.89 14.14 -10.61
CA GLY A 184 8.32 14.43 -10.39
C GLY A 184 9.21 13.19 -10.46
N ALA A 185 8.66 12.00 -10.22
CA ALA A 185 9.38 10.72 -10.33
C ALA A 185 9.30 10.06 -11.72
N GLY A 186 8.69 10.73 -12.72
CA GLY A 186 8.61 10.22 -14.09
C GLY A 186 7.33 9.44 -14.43
N TRP A 187 6.38 9.35 -13.51
CA TRP A 187 5.07 8.77 -13.81
C TRP A 187 4.20 9.74 -14.63
N ASP A 188 3.44 9.20 -15.55
CA ASP A 188 2.35 9.89 -16.25
C ASP A 188 1.02 9.42 -15.66
N ILE A 189 0.28 10.33 -15.01
CA ILE A 189 -0.98 9.97 -14.34
C ILE A 189 -2.10 9.96 -15.37
N GLU A 190 -2.48 8.78 -15.83
CA GLU A 190 -3.57 8.58 -16.79
C GLU A 190 -4.96 8.75 -16.15
N SER A 191 -5.10 8.42 -14.87
CA SER A 191 -6.33 8.58 -14.11
C SER A 191 -6.06 8.84 -12.64
N LEU A 192 -6.80 9.78 -12.07
CA LEU A 192 -6.82 10.09 -10.64
C LEU A 192 -8.28 10.41 -10.29
N GLN A 193 -8.91 9.54 -9.51
CA GLN A 193 -10.34 9.63 -9.20
C GLN A 193 -10.57 9.52 -7.70
N PRO A 194 -11.49 10.31 -7.11
CA PRO A 194 -11.93 10.07 -5.76
C PRO A 194 -12.77 8.78 -5.72
N ALA A 195 -12.66 8.04 -4.63
CA ALA A 195 -13.44 6.86 -4.35
C ALA A 195 -13.89 6.86 -2.88
N THR A 196 -15.03 6.25 -2.61
CA THR A 196 -15.59 6.19 -1.25
C THR A 196 -15.92 4.75 -0.90
N MET A 197 -15.52 4.32 0.28
CA MET A 197 -15.82 2.99 0.83
C MET A 197 -16.48 3.16 2.19
N ARG A 198 -17.60 2.46 2.40
CA ARG A 198 -18.23 2.36 3.72
C ARG A 198 -17.72 1.12 4.43
N ARG A 199 -17.39 1.27 5.71
CA ARG A 199 -16.98 0.17 6.56
C ARG A 199 -17.69 0.23 7.89
N GLU A 200 -18.08 -0.92 8.40
CA GLU A 200 -18.51 -1.03 9.78
C GLU A 200 -17.27 -1.08 10.68
N VAL A 201 -17.16 -0.13 11.62
CA VAL A 201 -16.12 -0.07 12.64
C VAL A 201 -16.82 0.10 13.99
N ASP A 202 -16.64 -0.87 14.89
CA ASP A 202 -17.28 -0.90 16.21
C ASP A 202 -18.82 -0.72 16.16
N GLY A 203 -19.47 -1.30 15.14
CA GLY A 203 -20.92 -1.20 14.95
C GLY A 203 -21.42 0.14 14.38
N ALA A 204 -20.51 1.03 13.95
CA ALA A 204 -20.84 2.26 13.25
C ALA A 204 -20.36 2.22 11.79
N GLU A 205 -21.19 2.68 10.87
CA GLU A 205 -20.73 2.92 9.50
C GLU A 205 -19.81 4.14 9.45
N VAL A 206 -18.57 3.91 9.04
CA VAL A 206 -17.58 4.93 8.76
C VAL A 206 -17.39 4.99 7.25
N GLU A 207 -17.65 6.16 6.68
CA GLU A 207 -17.32 6.45 5.30
C GLU A 207 -15.86 6.90 5.21
N MET A 208 -15.11 6.28 4.28
CA MET A 208 -13.69 6.55 4.05
C MET A 208 -13.48 6.97 2.60
N ALA A 209 -12.79 8.09 2.41
CA ALA A 209 -12.43 8.63 1.11
C ALA A 209 -11.02 8.17 0.69
N PHE A 210 -10.87 7.83 -0.58
CA PHE A 210 -9.62 7.37 -1.18
C PHE A 210 -9.37 8.10 -2.50
N TRP A 211 -8.11 8.15 -2.89
CA TRP A 211 -7.71 8.36 -4.27
C TRP A 211 -7.45 6.99 -4.91
N TYR A 212 -8.05 6.76 -6.08
CA TYR A 212 -7.64 5.70 -6.99
C TYR A 212 -6.82 6.33 -8.11
N VAL A 213 -5.57 5.89 -8.22
CA VAL A 213 -4.61 6.39 -9.21
C VAL A 213 -4.26 5.27 -10.16
N ARG A 214 -4.28 5.58 -11.46
CA ARG A 214 -3.60 4.80 -12.50
C ARG A 214 -2.56 5.69 -13.16
N ALA A 215 -1.31 5.27 -13.12
CA ALA A 215 -0.21 5.97 -13.75
C ALA A 215 0.65 5.01 -14.58
N ARG A 216 1.36 5.55 -15.56
CA ARG A 216 2.24 4.79 -16.44
C ARG A 216 3.66 5.32 -16.34
N ARG A 217 4.65 4.42 -16.32
CA ARG A 217 6.06 4.79 -16.36
C ARG A 217 6.43 5.31 -17.75
N ARG A 218 7.01 6.52 -17.81
CA ARG A 218 7.55 7.13 -19.04
C ARG A 218 8.91 6.56 -19.43
#